data_AF-E2AYX3-F1
#
_entry.id   AF-E2AYX3-F1
#
_cell.length_a   1.000
_cell.length_b   1.000
_cell.length_c   1.000
_cell.angle_alpha   90.00
_cell.angle_beta   90.00
_cell.angle_gamma   90.00
#
_symmetry.space_group_name_H-M   'P 1'
#
loop_
_entity.id
_entity.type
_entity.pdbx_description
1 polymer ?
#
loop_
_entity_poly.entity_id
_entity_poly.type
_entity_poly.pdbx_seq_one_letter_code
_entity_poly.pdbx_strand_id
1 'polypeptide(L)'
;NLLRRWTQKDYISPVKKRALYTSDGSLPRAYGLPKIHKPNCPLRIIVSSINSPLNKFAAFLHNCLFDNLPNARSHISNSYELVNSINNFFVEEHFNLVSLDVVSLFTNVPTDLIVGSVARRWHLIKDKIKIPFFEFSIGLKLVLNSTFFKFNGKIYKQIFGTP
;
A
#
# COMPACT_ATOMS: atom_id res chain seq x y z
N ASN A 1 5.32 -17.76 14.50
CA ASN A 1 4.09 -16.96 14.31
C ASN A 1 4.34 -15.54 14.80
N LEU A 2 4.32 -14.54 13.90
CA LEU A 2 4.67 -13.14 14.16
C LEU A 2 3.77 -12.48 15.22
N LEU A 3 2.46 -12.62 15.09
CA LEU A 3 1.49 -12.03 16.03
C LEU A 3 1.65 -12.60 17.44
N ARG A 4 1.95 -13.89 17.57
CA ARG A 4 2.26 -14.51 18.87
C ARG A 4 3.47 -13.83 19.54
N ARG A 5 4.54 -13.62 18.78
CA ARG A 5 5.75 -12.94 19.25
C ARG A 5 5.46 -11.51 19.67
N TRP A 6 4.66 -10.77 18.90
CA TRP A 6 4.30 -9.39 19.23
C TRP A 6 3.46 -9.28 20.50
N THR A 7 2.55 -10.22 20.74
CA THR A 7 1.79 -10.25 22.00
C THR A 7 2.65 -10.62 23.20
N GLN A 8 3.58 -11.58 23.06
CA GLN A 8 4.49 -11.97 24.15
C GLN A 8 5.43 -10.83 24.57
N LYS A 9 5.78 -9.94 23.65
CA LYS A 9 6.63 -8.76 23.91
C LYS A 9 5.83 -7.49 24.23
N ASP A 10 4.52 -7.60 24.46
CA ASP A 10 3.61 -6.47 24.71
C ASP A 10 3.60 -5.37 23.63
N TYR A 11 3.95 -5.70 22.38
CA TYR A 11 3.85 -4.76 21.26
C TYR A 11 2.40 -4.55 20.82
N ILE A 12 1.56 -5.57 21.00
CA ILE A 12 0.12 -5.52 20.73
C ILE A 12 -0.64 -6.25 21.85
N SER A 13 -1.85 -5.78 22.16
CA SER A 13 -2.71 -6.44 23.13
C SER A 13 -3.26 -7.78 22.62
N PRO A 14 -3.67 -8.70 23.52
CA PRO A 14 -4.34 -9.95 23.13
C PRO A 14 -5.62 -9.72 22.30
N VAL A 15 -6.37 -8.64 22.59
CA VAL A 15 -7.55 -8.24 21.81
C VAL A 15 -7.13 -7.88 20.39
N LYS A 16 -6.08 -7.07 20.23
CA LYS A 16 -5.56 -6.70 18.91
C LYS A 16 -5.05 -7.93 18.16
N LYS A 17 -4.34 -8.85 18.81
CA LYS A 17 -3.92 -10.13 18.21
C LYS A 17 -5.10 -10.89 17.60
N ARG A 18 -6.21 -11.03 18.34
CA ARG A 18 -7.43 -11.70 17.85
C ARG A 18 -8.03 -10.97 16.65
N ALA A 19 -8.04 -9.63 16.67
CA ALA A 19 -8.54 -8.83 15.55
C ALA A 19 -7.69 -8.96 14.29
N LEU A 20 -6.36 -9.10 14.43
CA LEU A 20 -5.43 -9.22 13.30
C LEU A 20 -5.29 -10.65 12.76
N TYR A 21 -5.64 -11.64 13.57
CA TYR A 21 -5.56 -13.04 13.20
C TYR A 21 -6.77 -13.46 12.36
N THR A 22 -6.50 -14.16 11.25
CA THR A 22 -7.50 -14.75 10.38
C THR A 22 -7.09 -16.19 10.08
N SER A 23 -7.94 -17.16 10.41
CA SER A 23 -7.70 -18.60 10.19
C SER A 23 -8.44 -19.17 8.98
N ASP A 24 -9.49 -18.50 8.54
CA ASP A 24 -10.47 -18.92 7.52
C ASP A 24 -10.43 -18.01 6.29
N GLY A 25 -9.29 -17.36 6.06
CA GLY A 25 -9.15 -16.40 4.96
C GLY A 25 -9.16 -17.06 3.59
N SER A 26 -9.83 -16.42 2.63
CA SER A 26 -9.86 -16.87 1.25
C SER A 26 -8.64 -16.37 0.46
N LEU A 27 -8.23 -17.12 -0.56
CA LEU A 27 -7.17 -16.65 -1.44
C LEU A 27 -7.67 -15.41 -2.22
N PRO A 28 -6.88 -14.32 -2.31
CA PRO A 28 -7.24 -13.16 -3.13
C PRO A 28 -7.67 -13.54 -4.55
N ARG A 29 -8.61 -12.78 -5.12
CA ARG A 29 -9.16 -13.04 -6.47
C ARG A 29 -8.70 -11.96 -7.44
N ALA A 30 -8.14 -12.36 -8.57
CA ALA A 30 -7.88 -11.46 -9.67
C ALA A 30 -9.09 -11.40 -10.64
N TYR A 31 -9.39 -10.21 -11.13
CA TYR A 31 -10.41 -9.97 -12.18
C TYR A 31 -10.04 -8.74 -13.01
N GLY A 32 -10.60 -8.62 -14.21
CA GLY A 32 -10.35 -7.51 -15.11
C GLY A 32 -11.49 -6.49 -15.10
N LEU A 33 -11.16 -5.20 -15.04
CA LEU A 33 -12.10 -4.10 -15.27
C LEU A 33 -11.77 -3.40 -16.60
N PRO A 34 -12.74 -3.17 -17.50
CA PRO A 34 -12.48 -2.51 -18.78
C PRO A 34 -12.11 -1.04 -18.60
N LYS A 35 -11.04 -0.59 -19.26
CA LYS A 35 -10.70 0.83 -19.38
C LYS A 35 -11.52 1.45 -20.52
N ILE A 36 -12.79 1.76 -20.25
CA ILE A 36 -13.77 2.25 -21.24
C ILE A 36 -13.38 3.54 -21.97
N HIS A 37 -12.44 4.31 -21.42
CA HIS A 37 -11.94 5.56 -22.01
C HIS A 37 -10.76 5.35 -22.97
N LYS A 38 -10.31 4.10 -23.20
CA LYS A 38 -9.19 3.79 -24.11
C LYS A 38 -9.67 2.98 -25.33
N PRO A 39 -9.09 3.18 -26.52
CA PRO A 39 -9.38 2.35 -27.68
C PRO A 39 -9.21 0.86 -27.35
N ASN A 40 -10.09 0.02 -27.90
CA ASN A 40 -10.15 -1.43 -27.66
C ASN A 40 -10.42 -1.85 -26.20
N CYS A 41 -10.80 -0.92 -25.32
CA CYS A 41 -11.24 -1.18 -23.94
C CYS A 41 -10.36 -2.17 -23.15
N PRO A 42 -9.02 -1.99 -23.11
CA PRO A 42 -8.12 -2.94 -22.46
C PRO A 42 -8.49 -3.16 -20.99
N LEU A 43 -8.30 -4.38 -20.49
CA LEU A 43 -8.59 -4.72 -19.10
C LEU A 43 -7.50 -4.19 -18.15
N ARG A 44 -7.93 -3.63 -17.02
CA ARG A 44 -7.13 -3.41 -15.82
C ARG A 44 -7.32 -4.61 -14.89
N ILE A 45 -6.27 -5.39 -14.66
CA ILE A 45 -6.30 -6.44 -13.66
C ILE A 45 -6.32 -5.81 -12.27
N ILE A 46 -7.25 -6.27 -11.43
CA ILE A 46 -7.40 -5.90 -10.03
C ILE A 46 -7.32 -7.19 -9.21
N VAL A 47 -6.55 -7.16 -8.12
CA VAL A 47 -6.50 -8.26 -7.14
C VAL A 47 -7.27 -7.83 -5.90
N SER A 48 -8.44 -8.43 -5.68
CA SER A 48 -9.19 -8.24 -4.44
C SER A 48 -8.62 -9.14 -3.34
N SER A 49 -8.09 -8.51 -2.30
CA SER A 49 -7.58 -9.18 -1.09
C SER A 49 -8.60 -9.18 0.05
N ILE A 50 -9.86 -8.85 -0.22
CA ILE A 50 -10.95 -8.87 0.77
C ILE A 50 -11.07 -10.28 1.34
N ASN A 51 -11.21 -10.38 2.67
CA ASN A 51 -11.26 -11.62 3.43
C ASN A 51 -10.03 -12.53 3.31
N SER A 52 -8.92 -12.04 2.77
CA SER A 52 -7.68 -12.80 2.74
C SER A 52 -7.00 -12.90 4.11
N PRO A 53 -6.16 -13.93 4.35
CA PRO A 53 -5.51 -14.15 5.65
C PRO A 53 -4.70 -12.95 6.16
N LEU A 54 -4.17 -12.12 5.25
CA LEU A 54 -3.35 -10.97 5.58
C LEU A 54 -4.10 -9.64 5.49
N ASN A 55 -5.37 -9.61 5.07
CA ASN A 55 -6.10 -8.36 4.85
C ASN A 55 -6.11 -7.44 6.08
N LYS A 56 -6.54 -7.98 7.23
CA LYS A 56 -6.61 -7.24 8.50
C LYS A 56 -5.23 -6.81 9.00
N PHE A 57 -4.23 -7.67 8.78
CA PHE A 57 -2.85 -7.39 9.16
C PHE A 57 -2.24 -6.28 8.28
N ALA A 58 -2.46 -6.33 6.97
CA ALA A 58 -2.02 -5.32 6.02
C ALA A 58 -2.68 -3.96 6.31
N ALA A 59 -3.99 -3.94 6.56
CA ALA A 59 -4.71 -2.73 6.98
C ALA A 59 -4.15 -2.14 8.28
N PHE A 60 -3.80 -2.99 9.26
CA PHE A 60 -3.16 -2.51 10.48
C PHE A 60 -1.80 -1.84 10.24
N LEU A 61 -0.93 -2.47 9.44
CA LEU A 61 0.36 -1.86 9.09
C LEU A 61 0.17 -0.57 8.29
N HIS A 62 -0.79 -0.55 7.37
CA HIS A 62 -1.16 0.65 6.61
C HIS A 62 -1.55 1.79 7.55
N ASN A 63 -2.46 1.56 8.49
CA ASN A 63 -2.89 2.60 9.44
C ASN A 63 -1.72 3.09 10.31
N CYS A 64 -0.85 2.20 10.77
CA CYS A 64 0.36 2.61 11.47
C CYS A 64 1.27 3.54 10.66
N LEU A 65 1.27 3.44 9.33
CA LEU A 65 2.00 4.38 8.47
C LEU A 65 1.17 5.64 8.19
N PHE A 66 -0.07 5.46 7.73
CA PHE A 66 -0.95 6.54 7.27
C PHE A 66 -1.25 7.55 8.38
N ASP A 67 -1.60 7.07 9.57
CA ASP A 67 -1.97 7.93 10.71
C ASP A 67 -0.78 8.75 11.25
N ASN A 68 0.45 8.35 10.92
CA ASN A 68 1.66 8.85 11.55
C ASN A 68 2.59 9.60 10.60
N LEU A 69 2.46 9.39 9.29
CA LEU A 69 3.25 10.06 8.27
C LEU A 69 2.56 11.36 7.84
N PRO A 70 3.29 12.48 7.73
CA PRO A 70 2.73 13.71 7.21
C PRO A 70 2.46 13.57 5.71
N ASN A 71 1.48 14.34 5.24
CA ASN A 71 1.28 14.54 3.82
C ASN A 71 2.54 15.13 3.17
N ALA A 72 2.78 14.74 1.92
CA ALA A 72 3.82 15.38 1.12
C ALA A 72 3.47 16.87 0.91
N ARG A 73 4.49 17.73 0.74
CA ARG A 73 4.27 19.15 0.46
C ARG A 73 3.44 19.39 -0.81
N SER A 74 3.50 18.46 -1.76
CA SER A 74 2.74 18.47 -3.01
C SER A 74 1.42 17.68 -2.94
N HIS A 75 0.96 17.33 -1.74
CA HIS A 75 -0.29 16.60 -1.59
C HIS A 75 -1.47 17.49 -2.01
N ILE A 76 -2.35 16.93 -2.84
CA ILE A 76 -3.60 17.53 -3.26
C ILE A 76 -4.70 16.52 -2.95
N SER A 77 -5.72 16.94 -2.20
CA SER A 77 -6.73 16.04 -1.65
C SER A 77 -7.78 15.67 -2.69
N ASN A 78 -8.10 16.57 -3.62
CA ASN A 78 -9.12 16.35 -4.64
C ASN A 78 -8.96 17.30 -5.85
N SER A 79 -9.78 17.08 -6.89
CA SER A 79 -9.73 17.86 -8.13
C SER A 79 -10.08 19.35 -7.94
N TYR A 80 -10.95 19.70 -6.99
CA TYR A 80 -11.31 21.11 -6.73
C TYR A 80 -10.15 21.87 -6.11
N GLU A 81 -9.44 21.25 -5.16
CA GLU A 81 -8.22 21.82 -4.56
C GLU A 81 -7.15 22.04 -5.64
N LEU A 82 -6.97 21.07 -6.54
CA LEU A 82 -6.04 21.24 -7.67
C LEU A 82 -6.40 22.47 -8.50
N VAL A 83 -7.65 22.57 -8.96
CA VAL A 83 -8.12 23.70 -9.79
C VAL A 83 -7.89 25.02 -9.08
N ASN A 84 -8.25 25.12 -7.80
CA ASN A 84 -8.04 26.34 -7.01
C ASN A 84 -6.56 26.70 -6.87
N SER A 85 -5.68 25.71 -6.68
CA SER A 85 -4.24 25.93 -6.53
C SER A 85 -3.57 26.45 -7.79
N ILE A 86 -4.09 26.09 -8.98
CA ILE A 86 -3.50 26.49 -10.27
C ILE A 86 -4.22 27.66 -10.93
N ASN A 87 -5.40 28.07 -10.46
CA ASN A 87 -6.25 29.06 -11.13
C ASN A 87 -5.56 30.42 -11.33
N ASN A 88 -4.66 30.80 -10.42
CA ASN A 88 -3.90 32.06 -10.48
C ASN A 88 -2.41 31.82 -10.73
N PHE A 89 -2.03 30.62 -11.17
CA PHE A 89 -0.65 30.29 -11.46
C PHE A 89 -0.27 30.80 -12.86
N PHE A 90 0.56 31.85 -12.91
CA PHE A 90 1.09 32.38 -14.16
C PHE A 90 2.44 31.72 -14.48
N VAL A 91 2.61 31.34 -15.75
CA VAL A 91 3.87 30.80 -16.27
C VAL A 91 4.42 31.85 -17.24
N GLU A 92 5.61 32.37 -16.94
CA GLU A 92 6.26 33.36 -17.81
C GLU A 92 6.59 32.75 -19.18
N GLU A 93 6.63 33.57 -20.24
CA GLU A 93 6.77 33.11 -21.63
C GLU A 93 8.03 32.25 -21.88
N HIS A 94 9.07 32.39 -21.06
CA HIS A 94 10.31 31.62 -21.19
C HIS A 94 10.32 30.30 -20.39
N PHE A 95 9.24 29.99 -19.66
CA PHE A 95 9.08 28.73 -18.95
C PHE A 95 8.21 27.74 -19.72
N ASN A 96 8.57 26.46 -19.63
CA ASN A 96 7.81 25.36 -20.18
C ASN A 96 7.10 24.58 -19.08
N LEU A 97 5.84 24.24 -19.32
CA LEU A 97 5.12 23.28 -18.49
C LEU A 97 5.40 21.86 -18.99
N VAL A 98 5.80 20.99 -18.07
CA VAL A 98 6.09 19.57 -18.34
C VAL A 98 5.11 18.71 -17.56
N SER A 99 4.41 17.82 -18.26
CA SER A 99 3.57 16.80 -17.66
C SER A 99 4.25 15.44 -17.79
N LEU A 100 4.31 14.69 -16.69
CA LEU A 100 4.92 13.36 -16.62
C LEU A 100 3.85 12.35 -16.19
N ASP A 101 3.66 11.30 -16.99
CA ASP A 101 2.75 10.20 -16.66
C ASP A 101 3.53 9.00 -16.13
N VAL A 102 3.14 8.49 -14.95
CA VAL A 102 3.78 7.32 -14.34
C VAL A 102 3.06 6.06 -14.80
N VAL A 103 3.74 5.26 -15.61
CA VAL A 103 3.22 3.98 -16.09
C VAL A 103 3.39 2.90 -15.02
N SER A 104 2.32 2.15 -14.76
CA SER A 104 2.37 0.91 -13.96
C SER A 104 2.90 1.11 -12.53
N LEU A 105 2.51 2.20 -11.87
CA LEU A 105 2.98 2.59 -10.54
C LEU A 105 3.05 1.42 -9.55
N PHE A 106 1.96 0.67 -9.36
CA PHE A 106 1.93 -0.42 -8.38
C PHE A 106 2.79 -1.62 -8.78
N THR A 107 2.74 -2.04 -10.04
CA THR A 107 3.44 -3.25 -10.49
C THR A 107 4.93 -3.03 -10.73
N ASN A 108 5.42 -1.79 -10.64
CA ASN A 108 6.83 -1.45 -10.85
C ASN A 108 7.57 -0.95 -9.60
N VAL A 109 6.92 -0.90 -8.42
CA VAL A 109 7.61 -0.47 -7.20
C VAL A 109 8.49 -1.59 -6.62
N PRO A 110 9.82 -1.42 -6.52
CA PRO A 110 10.68 -2.39 -5.86
C PRO A 110 10.39 -2.46 -4.36
N THR A 111 10.20 -3.66 -3.82
CA THR A 111 9.86 -3.89 -2.41
C THR A 111 10.94 -3.39 -1.45
N ASP A 112 12.21 -3.42 -1.86
CA ASP A 112 13.32 -2.92 -1.04
C ASP A 112 13.28 -1.40 -0.90
N LEU A 113 12.83 -0.68 -1.93
CA LEU A 113 12.64 0.77 -1.85
C LEU A 113 11.49 1.13 -0.89
N ILE A 114 10.47 0.28 -0.77
CA ILE A 114 9.39 0.47 0.21
C ILE A 114 9.94 0.37 1.63
N VAL A 115 10.66 -0.72 1.94
CA VAL A 115 11.24 -0.93 3.28
C VAL A 115 12.23 0.19 3.62
N GLY A 116 13.11 0.56 2.68
CA GLY A 116 14.04 1.68 2.86
C GLY A 116 13.35 3.02 3.05
N SER A 117 12.22 3.26 2.37
CA SER A 117 11.42 4.48 2.51
C SER A 117 10.75 4.59 3.87
N VAL A 118 10.29 3.47 4.45
CA VAL A 118 9.77 3.42 5.82
C VAL A 118 10.91 3.62 6.82
N ALA A 119 12.07 2.98 6.61
CA ALA A 119 13.24 3.13 7.48
C ALA A 119 13.65 4.60 7.65
N ARG A 120 13.78 5.35 6.54
CA ARG A 120 14.16 6.78 6.57
C ARG A 120 13.17 7.65 7.35
N ARG A 121 11.89 7.27 7.41
CA ARG A 121 10.82 8.03 8.07
C ARG A 121 10.43 7.43 9.42
N TRP A 122 11.13 6.39 9.89
CA TRP A 122 10.75 5.67 11.10
C TRP A 122 10.78 6.56 12.35
N HIS A 123 11.63 7.58 12.36
CA HIS A 123 11.68 8.58 13.44
C HIS A 123 10.33 9.28 13.68
N LEU A 124 9.43 9.34 12.69
CA LEU A 124 8.08 9.92 12.82
C LEU A 124 7.06 8.95 13.43
N ILE A 125 7.39 7.66 13.47
CA ILE A 125 6.48 6.56 13.83
C ILE A 125 6.88 5.92 15.15
N LYS A 126 8.18 5.81 15.44
CA LYS A 126 8.76 5.00 16.52
C LYS A 126 8.16 5.26 17.91
N ASP A 127 7.75 6.49 18.19
CA ASP A 127 7.23 6.88 19.51
C ASP A 127 5.70 6.78 19.59
N LYS A 128 5.03 6.58 18.45
CA LYS A 128 3.57 6.51 18.33
C LYS A 128 3.04 5.08 18.35
N ILE A 129 3.90 4.08 18.13
CA ILE A 129 3.56 2.66 18.20
C ILE A 129 4.61 1.88 19.00
N LYS A 130 4.18 0.83 19.71
CA LYS A 130 5.09 -0.02 20.51
C LYS A 130 5.97 -0.96 19.68
N ILE A 131 5.62 -1.20 18.41
CA ILE A 131 6.29 -2.19 17.56
C ILE A 131 7.63 -1.60 17.08
N PRO A 132 8.78 -2.23 17.34
CA PRO A 132 10.07 -1.74 16.87
C PRO A 132 10.22 -1.92 15.35
N PHE A 133 11.05 -1.08 14.72
CA PHE A 133 11.25 -1.09 13.26
C PHE A 133 11.55 -2.47 12.69
N PHE A 134 12.45 -3.22 13.34
CA PHE A 134 12.83 -4.55 12.88
C PHE A 134 11.61 -5.47 12.76
N GLU A 135 10.74 -5.50 13.76
CA GLU A 135 9.53 -6.32 13.76
C GLU A 135 8.51 -5.80 12.74
N PHE A 136 8.32 -4.49 12.66
CA PHE A 136 7.45 -3.87 11.66
C PHE A 136 7.89 -4.21 10.24
N SER A 137 9.21 -4.18 9.97
CA SER A 137 9.78 -4.51 8.67
C SER A 137 9.57 -5.97 8.28
N ILE A 138 9.58 -6.89 9.24
CA ILE A 138 9.23 -8.31 9.01
C ILE A 138 7.75 -8.42 8.61
N GLY A 139 6.86 -7.71 9.32
CA GLY A 139 5.44 -7.68 8.99
C GLY A 139 5.18 -7.09 7.60
N LEU A 140 5.86 -6.00 7.27
CA LEU A 140 5.75 -5.36 5.96
C LEU A 140 6.25 -6.27 4.84
N LYS A 141 7.42 -6.90 4.99
CA LYS A 141 7.96 -7.88 4.04
C LYS A 141 7.04 -9.09 3.89
N LEU A 142 6.41 -9.54 4.98
CA LEU A 142 5.43 -10.63 4.92
C LEU A 142 4.26 -10.26 4.01
N VAL A 143 3.68 -9.06 4.16
CA VAL A 143 2.58 -8.59 3.31
C VAL A 143 3.02 -8.45 1.85
N LEU A 144 4.16 -7.79 1.61
CA LEU A 144 4.68 -7.55 0.26
C LEU A 144 5.06 -8.84 -0.49
N ASN A 145 5.53 -9.88 0.21
CA ASN A 145 5.93 -11.14 -0.39
C ASN A 145 4.79 -12.18 -0.51
N SER A 146 3.64 -11.91 0.11
CA SER A 146 2.48 -12.83 0.16
C SER A 146 1.38 -12.42 -0.83
N THR A 147 1.79 -11.94 -2.00
CA THR A 147 0.93 -11.47 -3.09
C THR A 147 0.46 -12.63 -3.98
N PHE A 148 -0.21 -13.61 -3.36
CA PHE A 148 -0.81 -14.75 -4.05
C PHE A 148 -2.26 -14.46 -4.41
N PHE A 149 -2.72 -14.89 -5.58
CA PHE A 149 -4.10 -14.74 -6.01
C PHE A 149 -4.56 -15.84 -6.97
N LYS A 150 -5.87 -16.05 -7.05
CA LYS A 150 -6.50 -16.99 -7.97
C LYS A 150 -7.01 -16.25 -9.21
N PHE A 151 -6.70 -16.80 -10.39
CA PHE A 151 -7.28 -16.37 -11.66
C PHE A 151 -7.61 -17.61 -12.50
N ASN A 152 -8.86 -17.70 -12.97
CA ASN A 152 -9.35 -18.83 -13.78
C ASN A 152 -8.96 -20.22 -13.22
N GLY A 153 -9.28 -20.46 -11.94
CA GLY A 153 -8.96 -21.74 -11.29
C GLY A 153 -7.50 -21.91 -10.84
N LYS A 154 -6.55 -21.18 -11.44
CA LYS A 154 -5.11 -21.30 -11.18
C LYS A 154 -4.64 -20.28 -10.13
N ILE A 155 -3.64 -20.69 -9.36
CA ILE A 155 -3.00 -19.85 -8.33
C ILE A 155 -1.74 -19.24 -8.93
N TYR A 156 -1.57 -17.94 -8.72
CA TYR A 156 -0.42 -17.17 -9.15
C TYR A 156 0.20 -16.45 -7.96
N LYS A 157 1.49 -16.17 -8.06
CA LYS A 157 2.22 -15.29 -7.16
C LYS A 157 2.77 -14.13 -7.98
N GLN A 158 2.53 -12.90 -7.52
CA GLN A 158 3.22 -11.75 -8.11
C GLN A 158 4.68 -11.75 -7.66
N ILE A 159 5.58 -11.78 -8.65
CA ILE A 159 7.04 -11.84 -8.41
C ILE A 159 7.70 -10.46 -8.38
N PHE A 160 7.00 -9.42 -8.81
CA PHE A 160 7.51 -8.05 -8.86
C PHE A 160 6.41 -7.01 -8.65
N GLY A 161 6.74 -5.91 -7.97
CA GLY A 161 5.80 -4.87 -7.61
C GLY A 161 4.79 -5.30 -6.54
N THR A 162 3.73 -4.51 -6.40
CA THR A 162 2.58 -4.82 -5.55
C THR A 162 1.29 -4.86 -6.37
N PRO A 163 0.34 -5.74 -6.03
CA PRO A 163 -0.97 -5.79 -6.69
C PRO A 163 -1.85 -4.58 -6.36
#